data_AF-A0A357BP04-F1
#
_entry.id   AF-A0A357BP04-F1
#
_cell.length_a   1.000
_cell.length_b   1.000
_cell.length_c   1.000
_cell.angle_alpha   90.00
_cell.angle_beta   90.00
_cell.angle_gamma   90.00
#
_symmetry.space_group_name_H-M   'P 1'
#
loop_
_entity.id
_entity.type
_entity.pdbx_description
1 polymer ?
#
loop_
_entity_poly.entity_id
_entity_poly.type
_entity_poly.pdbx_seq_one_letter_code
_entity_poly.pdbx_strand_id
1 'polypeptide(L)'
;MFHQPQKYLSFLTWISFLLFSTLLFSLTPLVHINFAPRLLSCARATLLILCILTLSIAFFNSIIKNTRLHAFVRNLALVVYALLLFFFILEGVFMFIPQSHRYAMSLASKRWMDYYWKPINQFGFRGRDIALDDLARKKRIFFLGDSFTTGYGINNIKDRFSDILESKLSKNYCLLNLGVNGADTRSELALYYKFPIKPHLLIYQYYGNDIDNVAFTTGKSFNGNVPYKDVPGILKPLVQNSYLLDFIYWQLPHGNSDEFVQFLVDTFQDPEILSAHLYDIKRILLLSQERSIPVVVVLFPFLTDPQKSLFYTTLLKNFFDSQKIPVVNVDELIQDIPLEQRVVNKTDLHPSALVHKRVAEELYKTLVRLNYITE
;
A
#
# COMPACT_ATOMS: atom_id res chain seq x y z
N MET A 1 -16.39 -61.65 -2.88
CA MET A 1 -14.99 -61.17 -2.71
C MET A 1 -14.65 -59.88 -3.50
N PHE A 2 -15.56 -59.28 -4.29
CA PHE A 2 -15.27 -58.08 -5.12
C PHE A 2 -15.61 -56.71 -4.50
N HIS A 3 -15.86 -56.62 -3.19
CA HIS A 3 -16.23 -55.36 -2.52
C HIS A 3 -15.04 -54.54 -1.97
N GLN A 4 -13.81 -55.03 -2.10
CA GLN A 4 -12.62 -54.36 -1.61
C GLN A 4 -12.04 -53.25 -2.50
N PRO A 5 -11.95 -53.35 -3.85
CA PRO A 5 -11.23 -52.36 -4.65
C PRO A 5 -11.86 -50.95 -4.60
N GLN A 6 -13.17 -50.87 -4.44
CA GLN A 6 -13.89 -49.59 -4.34
C GLN A 6 -13.61 -48.85 -3.02
N LYS A 7 -13.39 -49.57 -1.92
CA LYS A 7 -13.00 -48.97 -0.62
C LYS A 7 -11.57 -48.43 -0.67
N TYR A 8 -10.65 -49.17 -1.30
CA TYR A 8 -9.27 -48.72 -1.48
C TYR A 8 -9.18 -47.48 -2.37
N LEU A 9 -9.92 -47.45 -3.49
CA LEU A 9 -9.96 -46.28 -4.38
C LEU A 9 -10.49 -45.04 -3.65
N SER A 10 -11.58 -45.18 -2.89
CA SER A 10 -12.14 -44.10 -2.09
C SER A 10 -11.16 -43.56 -1.05
N PHE A 11 -10.45 -44.44 -0.35
CA PHE A 11 -9.45 -44.08 0.65
C PHE A 11 -8.26 -43.32 0.03
N LEU A 12 -7.73 -43.82 -1.09
CA LEU A 12 -6.65 -43.17 -1.81
C LEU A 12 -7.05 -41.77 -2.31
N THR A 13 -8.27 -41.59 -2.81
CA THR A 13 -8.73 -40.27 -3.29
C THR A 13 -8.84 -39.23 -2.17
N TRP A 14 -9.20 -39.65 -0.94
CA TRP A 14 -9.17 -38.77 0.23
C TRP A 14 -7.74 -38.41 0.63
N ILE A 15 -6.80 -39.37 0.59
CA ILE A 15 -5.38 -39.09 0.84
C ILE A 15 -4.84 -38.10 -0.19
N SER A 16 -5.13 -38.29 -1.48
CA SER A 16 -4.70 -37.37 -2.53
C SER A 16 -5.26 -35.97 -2.31
N PHE A 17 -6.54 -35.84 -1.95
CA PHE A 17 -7.14 -34.56 -1.60
C PHE A 17 -6.43 -33.87 -0.43
N LEU A 18 -6.14 -34.61 0.66
CA LEU A 18 -5.42 -34.08 1.82
C LEU A 18 -3.98 -33.67 1.47
N LEU A 19 -3.29 -34.45 0.64
CA LEU A 19 -1.94 -34.13 0.17
C LEU A 19 -1.93 -32.87 -0.69
N PHE A 20 -2.82 -32.78 -1.70
CA PHE A 20 -2.88 -31.63 -2.59
C PHE A 20 -3.31 -30.35 -1.86
N SER A 21 -4.25 -30.44 -0.93
CA SER A 21 -4.66 -29.29 -0.11
C SER A 21 -3.54 -28.82 0.82
N THR A 22 -2.81 -29.74 1.44
CA THR A 22 -1.62 -29.40 2.24
C THR A 22 -0.58 -28.68 1.39
N LEU A 23 -0.24 -29.26 0.23
CA LEU A 23 0.75 -28.69 -0.69
C LEU A 23 0.31 -27.32 -1.22
N LEU A 24 -0.98 -27.14 -1.49
CA LEU A 24 -1.56 -25.87 -1.92
C LEU A 24 -1.23 -24.76 -0.91
N PHE A 25 -1.56 -24.94 0.37
CA PHE A 25 -1.31 -23.92 1.39
C PHE A 25 0.17 -23.73 1.69
N SER A 26 0.98 -24.80 1.65
CA SER A 26 2.43 -24.70 1.83
C SER A 26 3.15 -23.96 0.70
N LEU A 27 2.55 -23.84 -0.49
CA LEU A 27 3.12 -23.14 -1.64
C LEU A 27 2.97 -21.60 -1.53
N THR A 28 1.97 -21.09 -0.80
CA THR A 28 1.67 -19.65 -0.74
C THR A 28 2.84 -18.77 -0.29
N PRO A 29 3.58 -19.12 0.78
CA PRO A 29 4.73 -18.33 1.21
C PRO A 29 5.79 -18.19 0.11
N LEU A 30 5.96 -19.24 -0.72
CA LEU A 30 6.98 -19.29 -1.75
C LEU A 30 6.66 -18.39 -2.95
N VAL A 31 5.38 -18.12 -3.23
CA VAL A 31 4.92 -17.26 -4.34
C VAL A 31 5.58 -15.88 -4.31
N HIS A 32 5.94 -15.40 -3.12
CA HIS A 32 6.48 -14.06 -2.90
C HIS A 32 7.99 -14.03 -2.64
N ILE A 33 8.71 -15.18 -2.71
CA ILE A 33 10.16 -15.28 -2.46
C ILE A 33 10.98 -15.14 -3.77
N ASN A 34 10.48 -14.38 -4.75
CA ASN A 34 11.25 -13.90 -5.93
C ASN A 34 11.76 -14.93 -6.96
N PHE A 35 11.23 -16.15 -7.02
CA PHE A 35 11.43 -17.03 -8.17
C PHE A 35 10.12 -17.22 -8.95
N ALA A 36 10.02 -16.57 -10.12
CA ALA A 36 8.94 -16.76 -11.10
C ALA A 36 7.51 -16.77 -10.50
N PRO A 37 6.98 -15.62 -10.02
CA PRO A 37 5.65 -15.55 -9.40
C PRO A 37 4.54 -16.08 -10.30
N ARG A 38 4.70 -15.99 -11.64
CA ARG A 38 3.79 -16.58 -12.62
C ARG A 38 3.83 -18.12 -12.61
N LEU A 39 5.00 -18.73 -12.52
CA LEU A 39 5.15 -20.19 -12.46
C LEU A 39 4.51 -20.74 -11.19
N LEU A 40 4.79 -20.13 -10.04
CA LEU A 40 4.19 -20.52 -8.76
C LEU A 40 2.68 -20.31 -8.75
N SER A 41 2.20 -19.29 -9.47
CA SER A 41 0.77 -19.08 -9.70
C SER A 41 0.15 -20.22 -10.52
N CYS A 42 0.78 -20.63 -11.62
CA CYS A 42 0.32 -21.77 -12.42
C CYS A 42 0.34 -23.09 -11.62
N ALA A 43 1.39 -23.31 -10.82
CA ALA A 43 1.47 -24.48 -9.94
C ALA A 43 0.33 -24.48 -8.91
N ARG A 44 0.04 -23.34 -8.28
CA ARG A 44 -1.09 -23.18 -7.35
C ARG A 44 -2.43 -23.44 -8.04
N ALA A 45 -2.65 -22.88 -9.22
CA ALA A 45 -3.87 -23.11 -10.01
C ALA A 45 -4.05 -24.60 -10.35
N THR A 46 -2.96 -25.29 -10.69
CA THR A 46 -2.96 -26.74 -10.93
C THR A 46 -3.35 -27.50 -9.67
N LEU A 47 -2.78 -27.15 -8.52
CA LEU A 47 -3.14 -27.77 -7.23
C LEU A 47 -4.60 -27.52 -6.85
N LEU A 48 -5.15 -26.34 -7.13
CA LEU A 48 -6.58 -26.06 -6.93
C LEU A 48 -7.48 -26.97 -7.78
N ILE A 49 -7.14 -27.15 -9.06
CA ILE A 49 -7.87 -28.06 -9.95
C ILE A 49 -7.79 -29.50 -9.43
N LEU A 50 -6.60 -29.94 -8.99
CA LEU A 50 -6.40 -31.27 -8.42
C LEU A 50 -7.18 -31.46 -7.10
N CYS A 51 -7.25 -30.44 -6.24
CA CYS A 51 -8.08 -30.46 -5.03
C CYS A 51 -9.56 -30.63 -5.38
N ILE A 52 -10.07 -29.82 -6.30
CA ILE A 52 -11.48 -29.89 -6.75
C ILE A 52 -11.78 -31.27 -7.35
N LEU A 53 -10.91 -31.78 -8.22
CA LEU A 53 -11.10 -33.07 -8.88
C LEU A 53 -11.09 -34.22 -7.87
N THR A 54 -10.08 -34.29 -7.01
CA THR A 54 -9.97 -35.36 -6.00
C THR A 54 -11.07 -35.31 -4.96
N LEU A 55 -11.47 -34.11 -4.52
CA LEU A 55 -12.63 -33.91 -3.63
C LEU A 55 -13.92 -34.42 -4.29
N SER A 56 -14.15 -34.08 -5.56
CA SER A 56 -15.35 -34.50 -6.31
C SER A 56 -15.40 -36.01 -6.50
N ILE A 57 -14.27 -36.63 -6.87
CA ILE A 57 -14.16 -38.08 -7.02
C ILE A 57 -14.35 -38.80 -5.67
N ALA A 58 -13.72 -38.29 -4.60
CA ALA A 58 -13.85 -38.86 -3.26
C ALA A 58 -15.29 -38.76 -2.77
N PHE A 59 -15.93 -37.60 -2.90
CA PHE A 59 -17.33 -37.39 -2.55
C PHE A 59 -18.26 -38.32 -3.31
N PHE A 60 -18.12 -38.43 -4.63
CA PHE A 60 -18.95 -39.29 -5.45
C PHE A 60 -18.82 -40.77 -5.06
N ASN A 61 -17.60 -41.25 -4.83
CA ASN A 61 -17.35 -42.65 -4.50
C ASN A 61 -17.70 -43.00 -3.04
N SER A 62 -17.45 -42.12 -2.07
CA SER A 62 -17.73 -42.38 -0.65
C SER A 62 -19.19 -42.13 -0.27
N ILE A 63 -19.83 -41.12 -0.88
CA ILE A 63 -21.13 -40.61 -0.45
C ILE A 63 -22.23 -40.99 -1.44
N ILE A 64 -22.11 -40.58 -2.71
CA ILE A 64 -23.17 -40.77 -3.71
C ILE A 64 -23.39 -42.26 -4.05
N LYS A 65 -22.31 -43.02 -4.27
CA LYS A 65 -22.40 -44.46 -4.56
C LYS A 65 -22.76 -45.32 -3.35
N ASN A 66 -22.65 -44.80 -2.13
CA ASN A 66 -22.85 -45.59 -0.93
C ASN A 66 -24.33 -45.60 -0.52
N THR A 67 -25.07 -46.58 -1.04
CA THR A 67 -26.50 -46.77 -0.79
C THR A 67 -26.86 -47.10 0.66
N ARG A 68 -25.87 -47.41 1.50
CA ARG A 68 -26.06 -47.73 2.93
C ARG A 68 -25.98 -46.52 3.84
N LEU A 69 -25.58 -45.35 3.33
CA LEU A 69 -25.52 -44.13 4.14
C LEU A 69 -26.91 -43.62 4.48
N HIS A 70 -27.07 -43.22 5.74
CA HIS A 70 -28.28 -42.56 6.19
C HIS A 70 -28.47 -41.22 5.45
N ALA A 71 -29.70 -40.87 5.11
CA ALA A 71 -30.03 -39.70 4.31
C ALA A 71 -29.50 -38.38 4.94
N PHE A 72 -29.58 -38.26 6.26
CA PHE A 72 -29.04 -37.10 6.99
C PHE A 72 -27.53 -36.92 6.74
N VAL A 73 -26.74 -38.00 6.85
CA VAL A 73 -25.28 -37.95 6.63
C VAL A 73 -24.97 -37.56 5.19
N ARG A 74 -25.73 -38.08 4.22
CA ARG A 74 -25.59 -37.73 2.81
C ARG A 74 -25.87 -36.24 2.56
N ASN A 75 -26.94 -35.70 3.14
CA ASN A 75 -27.30 -34.29 2.98
C ASN A 75 -26.25 -33.38 3.63
N LEU A 76 -25.79 -33.71 4.84
CA LEU A 76 -24.73 -32.97 5.50
C LEU A 76 -23.43 -33.00 4.68
N ALA A 77 -23.03 -34.17 4.19
CA ALA A 77 -21.86 -34.31 3.34
C ALA A 77 -21.98 -33.52 2.03
N LEU A 78 -23.17 -33.43 1.44
CA LEU A 78 -23.42 -32.60 0.26
C LEU A 78 -23.21 -31.11 0.56
N VAL A 79 -23.71 -30.62 1.70
CA VAL A 79 -23.49 -29.23 2.12
C VAL A 79 -22.00 -28.96 2.33
N VAL A 80 -21.29 -29.83 3.05
CA VAL A 80 -19.84 -29.69 3.28
C VAL A 80 -19.07 -29.71 1.96
N TYR A 81 -19.40 -30.63 1.05
CA TYR A 81 -18.82 -30.69 -0.28
C TYR A 81 -19.04 -29.38 -1.06
N ALA A 82 -20.27 -28.86 -1.06
CA ALA A 82 -20.60 -27.61 -1.74
C ALA A 82 -19.81 -26.42 -1.17
N LEU A 83 -19.69 -26.32 0.16
CA LEU A 83 -18.91 -25.27 0.82
C LEU A 83 -17.42 -25.36 0.48
N LEU A 84 -16.84 -26.56 0.50
CA LEU A 84 -15.44 -26.78 0.12
C LEU A 84 -15.19 -26.47 -1.35
N LEU A 85 -16.08 -26.90 -2.24
CA LEU A 85 -16.00 -26.61 -3.66
C LEU A 85 -16.03 -25.09 -3.91
N PHE A 86 -16.99 -24.40 -3.29
CA PHE A 86 -17.10 -22.95 -3.38
C PHE A 86 -15.86 -22.24 -2.81
N PHE A 87 -15.34 -22.71 -1.67
CA PHE A 87 -14.11 -22.22 -1.09
C PHE A 87 -12.93 -22.33 -2.07
N PHE A 88 -12.70 -23.50 -2.71
CA PHE A 88 -11.59 -23.66 -3.66
C PHE A 88 -11.76 -22.83 -4.93
N ILE A 89 -13.00 -22.65 -5.40
CA ILE A 89 -13.28 -21.76 -6.55
C ILE A 89 -12.92 -20.32 -6.18
N LEU A 90 -13.40 -19.83 -5.03
CA LEU A 90 -13.09 -18.48 -4.56
C LEU A 90 -11.60 -18.31 -4.28
N GLU A 91 -10.94 -19.30 -3.69
CA GLU A 91 -9.49 -19.30 -3.48
C GLU A 91 -8.74 -19.08 -4.80
N GLY A 92 -9.21 -19.70 -5.89
CA GLY A 92 -8.69 -19.47 -7.24
C GLY A 92 -8.98 -18.08 -7.79
N VAL A 93 -10.15 -17.52 -7.51
CA VAL A 93 -10.52 -16.15 -7.94
C VAL A 93 -9.70 -15.10 -7.19
N PHE A 94 -9.66 -15.15 -5.86
CA PHE A 94 -8.98 -14.17 -5.00
C PHE A 94 -7.45 -14.18 -5.17
N MET A 95 -6.89 -15.25 -5.71
CA MET A 95 -5.51 -15.31 -6.16
C MET A 95 -5.13 -14.21 -7.16
N PHE A 96 -6.11 -13.73 -7.93
CA PHE A 96 -5.92 -12.75 -8.99
C PHE A 96 -6.58 -11.40 -8.70
N ILE A 97 -7.11 -11.17 -7.49
CA ILE A 97 -7.69 -9.88 -7.09
C ILE A 97 -6.61 -9.05 -6.40
N PRO A 98 -6.01 -8.05 -7.09
CA PRO A 98 -5.09 -7.12 -6.45
C PRO A 98 -5.87 -6.07 -5.64
N GLN A 99 -5.42 -5.78 -4.43
CA GLN A 99 -5.91 -4.66 -3.64
C GLN A 99 -4.78 -4.09 -2.80
N SER A 100 -4.54 -2.78 -2.90
CA SER A 100 -3.56 -2.12 -2.05
C SER A 100 -4.02 -2.10 -0.59
N HIS A 101 -3.05 -2.17 0.31
CA HIS A 101 -3.26 -2.15 1.75
C HIS A 101 -2.18 -1.28 2.39
N ARG A 102 -2.51 -0.55 3.47
CA ARG A 102 -1.62 0.43 4.14
C ARG A 102 -0.17 -0.03 4.35
N TYR A 103 0.03 -1.31 4.69
CA TYR A 103 1.34 -1.87 5.05
C TYR A 103 1.93 -2.87 4.03
N ALA A 104 1.31 -3.07 2.87
CA ALA A 104 1.76 -4.06 1.86
C ALA A 104 1.89 -5.53 2.35
N MET A 105 1.21 -5.90 3.45
CA MET A 105 1.40 -7.21 4.10
C MET A 105 0.47 -8.33 3.60
N SER A 106 -0.72 -7.99 3.11
CA SER A 106 -1.71 -8.96 2.61
C SER A 106 -1.28 -9.59 1.28
N LEU A 107 -1.76 -10.79 0.98
CA LEU A 107 -1.52 -11.43 -0.32
C LEU A 107 -2.06 -10.57 -1.47
N ALA A 108 -3.23 -9.96 -1.29
CA ALA A 108 -3.82 -9.04 -2.26
C ALA A 108 -2.96 -7.79 -2.49
N SER A 109 -2.32 -7.25 -1.45
CA SER A 109 -1.44 -6.09 -1.57
C SER A 109 -0.10 -6.42 -2.22
N LYS A 110 0.46 -7.60 -1.94
CA LYS A 110 1.63 -8.11 -2.68
C LYS A 110 1.33 -8.25 -4.16
N ARG A 111 0.13 -8.76 -4.52
CA ARG A 111 -0.33 -8.80 -5.91
C ARG A 111 -0.51 -7.42 -6.50
N TRP A 112 -1.09 -6.49 -5.76
CA TRP A 112 -1.21 -5.11 -6.21
C TRP A 112 0.17 -4.51 -6.54
N MET A 113 1.19 -4.76 -5.70
CA MET A 113 2.56 -4.35 -5.97
C MET A 113 3.13 -4.99 -7.25
N ASP A 114 2.92 -6.30 -7.45
CA ASP A 114 3.37 -7.01 -8.66
C ASP A 114 2.78 -6.40 -9.95
N TYR A 115 1.50 -6.04 -9.93
CA TYR A 115 0.78 -5.53 -11.11
C TYR A 115 1.04 -4.04 -11.36
N TYR A 116 1.07 -3.23 -10.31
CA TYR A 116 0.92 -1.78 -10.43
C TYR A 116 2.08 -0.96 -9.89
N TRP A 117 3.06 -1.56 -9.19
CA TRP A 117 4.15 -0.78 -8.61
C TRP A 117 5.10 -0.20 -9.66
N LYS A 118 5.27 -0.89 -10.80
CA LYS A 118 6.13 -0.46 -11.91
C LYS A 118 5.51 0.69 -12.72
N PRO A 119 6.32 1.47 -13.48
CA PRO A 119 7.77 1.36 -13.67
C PRO A 119 8.61 1.88 -12.48
N ILE A 120 9.86 1.41 -12.41
CA ILE A 120 10.91 1.96 -11.55
C ILE A 120 11.94 2.59 -12.47
N ASN A 121 12.29 3.85 -12.24
CA ASN A 121 13.23 4.59 -13.08
C ASN A 121 14.69 4.22 -12.77
N GLN A 122 15.61 4.77 -13.57
CA GLN A 122 17.05 4.53 -13.46
C GLN A 122 17.66 4.96 -12.10
N PHE A 123 16.94 5.72 -11.30
CA PHE A 123 17.35 6.18 -9.98
C PHE A 123 16.72 5.37 -8.84
N GLY A 124 15.92 4.35 -9.14
CA GLY A 124 15.27 3.48 -8.15
C GLY A 124 13.92 3.98 -7.63
N PHE A 125 13.37 5.06 -8.19
CA PHE A 125 12.07 5.61 -7.78
C PHE A 125 10.95 5.09 -8.67
N ARG A 126 9.74 5.02 -8.10
CA ARG A 126 8.53 4.68 -8.84
C ARG A 126 8.21 5.78 -9.87
N GLY A 127 8.43 5.48 -11.14
CA GLY A 127 8.33 6.46 -12.21
C GLY A 127 8.97 5.98 -13.50
N ARG A 128 8.81 6.79 -14.54
CA ARG A 128 9.39 6.58 -15.87
C ARG A 128 10.87 6.91 -15.84
N ASP A 129 11.65 6.26 -16.70
CA ASP A 129 13.01 6.72 -16.98
C ASP A 129 12.98 8.13 -17.57
N ILE A 130 13.98 8.93 -17.20
CA ILE A 130 14.15 10.30 -17.66
C ILE A 130 15.41 10.38 -18.51
N ALA A 131 15.31 10.95 -19.71
CA ALA A 131 16.47 11.15 -20.57
C ALA A 131 17.51 12.04 -19.87
N LEU A 132 18.79 11.68 -19.94
CA LEU A 132 19.87 12.50 -19.35
C LEU A 132 19.93 13.90 -19.98
N ASP A 133 19.65 14.00 -21.28
CA ASP A 133 19.51 15.26 -22.00
C ASP A 133 18.41 16.16 -21.42
N ASP A 134 17.28 15.57 -20.99
CA ASP A 134 16.20 16.30 -20.36
C ASP A 134 16.64 16.83 -18.99
N LEU A 135 17.35 16.02 -18.21
CA LEU A 135 17.90 16.44 -16.91
C LEU A 135 18.91 17.60 -17.08
N ALA A 136 19.67 17.61 -18.16
CA ALA A 136 20.65 18.66 -18.45
C ALA A 136 19.99 19.96 -18.95
N ARG A 137 19.00 19.87 -19.84
CA ARG A 137 18.44 21.05 -20.56
C ARG A 137 17.18 21.64 -19.93
N LYS A 138 16.38 20.84 -19.23
CA LYS A 138 15.06 21.26 -18.72
C LYS A 138 15.13 21.83 -17.31
N LYS A 139 14.13 22.65 -16.97
CA LYS A 139 13.88 23.09 -15.59
C LYS A 139 13.38 21.91 -14.77
N ARG A 140 14.30 21.34 -13.98
CA ARG A 140 14.03 20.25 -13.03
C ARG A 140 13.19 20.70 -11.84
N ILE A 141 12.07 20.03 -11.59
CA ILE A 141 11.25 20.18 -10.38
C ILE A 141 11.27 18.86 -9.63
N PHE A 142 11.67 18.86 -8.37
CA PHE A 142 11.71 17.65 -7.54
C PHE A 142 10.52 17.60 -6.60
N PHE A 143 9.96 16.42 -6.42
CA PHE A 143 9.03 16.12 -5.35
C PHE A 143 9.74 15.24 -4.33
N LEU A 144 9.95 15.78 -3.14
CA LEU A 144 10.53 15.09 -2.00
C LEU A 144 9.41 14.77 -1.01
N GLY A 145 9.36 13.55 -0.50
CA GLY A 145 8.30 13.12 0.40
C GLY A 145 8.31 11.61 0.64
N ASP A 146 7.19 11.12 1.13
CA ASP A 146 7.02 9.74 1.56
C ASP A 146 6.11 8.91 0.63
N SER A 147 5.34 7.96 1.17
CA SER A 147 4.37 7.17 0.42
C SER A 147 3.30 8.01 -0.29
N PHE A 148 2.95 9.19 0.24
CA PHE A 148 2.02 10.12 -0.41
C PHE A 148 2.64 10.68 -1.70
N THR A 149 3.94 10.99 -1.68
CA THR A 149 4.67 11.39 -2.89
C THR A 149 4.83 10.24 -3.86
N THR A 150 5.17 9.01 -3.41
CA THR A 150 5.25 7.85 -4.31
C THR A 150 3.93 7.53 -5.03
N GLY A 151 2.80 7.99 -4.50
CA GLY A 151 1.45 7.63 -4.91
C GLY A 151 1.11 6.19 -4.55
N TYR A 152 1.45 5.75 -3.34
CA TYR A 152 1.09 4.42 -2.87
C TYR A 152 -0.42 4.19 -2.98
N GLY A 153 -0.83 3.00 -3.44
CA GLY A 153 -2.23 2.68 -3.72
C GLY A 153 -2.77 3.21 -5.06
N ILE A 154 -2.09 4.14 -5.73
CA ILE A 154 -2.45 4.58 -7.10
C ILE A 154 -1.97 3.56 -8.12
N ASN A 155 -2.86 3.00 -8.93
CA ASN A 155 -2.53 1.90 -9.86
C ASN A 155 -1.77 2.35 -11.12
N ASN A 156 -1.89 3.62 -11.50
CA ASN A 156 -1.23 4.20 -12.67
C ASN A 156 -0.50 5.48 -12.26
N ILE A 157 0.82 5.51 -12.48
CA ILE A 157 1.67 6.65 -12.07
C ILE A 157 1.18 8.00 -12.63
N LYS A 158 0.50 8.01 -13.79
CA LYS A 158 -0.04 9.24 -14.39
C LYS A 158 -1.12 9.92 -13.55
N ASP A 159 -1.70 9.22 -12.60
CA ASP A 159 -2.75 9.72 -11.72
C ASP A 159 -2.20 10.29 -10.39
N ARG A 160 -0.87 10.35 -10.25
CA ARG A 160 -0.21 11.00 -9.10
C ARG A 160 -0.06 12.49 -9.33
N PHE A 161 -0.06 13.26 -8.24
CA PHE A 161 -0.05 14.73 -8.35
C PHE A 161 1.18 15.27 -9.09
N SER A 162 2.33 14.58 -9.01
CA SER A 162 3.56 14.96 -9.70
C SER A 162 3.46 14.73 -11.21
N ASP A 163 2.98 13.57 -11.63
CA ASP A 163 2.77 13.24 -13.05
C ASP A 163 1.63 14.08 -13.67
N ILE A 164 0.55 14.34 -12.91
CA ILE A 164 -0.53 15.23 -13.35
C ILE A 164 0.01 16.66 -13.53
N LEU A 165 0.82 17.16 -12.59
CA LEU A 165 1.43 18.48 -12.74
C LEU A 165 2.32 18.53 -13.98
N GLU A 166 3.17 17.52 -14.19
CA GLU A 166 4.04 17.44 -15.38
C GLU A 166 3.26 17.50 -16.69
N SER A 167 2.11 16.82 -16.76
CA SER A 167 1.25 16.82 -17.95
C SER A 167 0.66 18.20 -18.28
N LYS A 168 0.63 19.12 -17.31
CA LYS A 168 0.15 20.50 -17.46
C LYS A 168 1.25 21.49 -17.80
N LEU A 169 2.53 21.12 -17.68
CA LEU A 169 3.64 22.02 -17.95
C LEU A 169 4.12 21.91 -19.39
N SER A 170 4.73 22.99 -19.89
CA SER A 170 5.44 22.96 -21.17
C SER A 170 6.59 21.95 -21.14
N LYS A 171 7.04 21.53 -22.33
CA LYS A 171 8.14 20.56 -22.49
C LYS A 171 9.49 21.02 -21.92
N ASN A 172 9.60 22.27 -21.47
CA ASN A 172 10.79 22.83 -20.84
C ASN A 172 10.99 22.39 -19.39
N TYR A 173 10.02 21.68 -18.80
CA TYR A 173 10.09 21.17 -17.43
C TYR A 173 10.36 19.66 -17.40
N CYS A 174 11.06 19.23 -16.37
CA CYS A 174 11.32 17.81 -16.10
C CYS A 174 11.04 17.54 -14.62
N LEU A 175 10.09 16.66 -14.34
CA LEU A 175 9.66 16.40 -12.97
C LEU A 175 10.24 15.09 -12.46
N LEU A 176 10.79 15.10 -11.25
CA LEU A 176 11.32 13.92 -10.59
C LEU A 176 10.55 13.68 -9.29
N ASN A 177 9.88 12.54 -9.22
CA ASN A 177 9.26 12.04 -8.01
C ASN A 177 10.30 11.25 -7.22
N LEU A 178 10.77 11.81 -6.11
CA LEU A 178 11.76 11.23 -5.20
C LEU A 178 11.10 10.66 -3.94
N GLY A 179 9.81 10.35 -4.00
CA GLY A 179 9.07 9.78 -2.87
C GLY A 179 9.63 8.42 -2.46
N VAL A 180 9.66 8.14 -1.16
CA VAL A 180 10.04 6.83 -0.61
C VAL A 180 9.04 6.41 0.46
N ASN A 181 8.43 5.22 0.32
CA ASN A 181 7.44 4.75 1.29
C ASN A 181 7.98 4.77 2.72
N GLY A 182 7.27 5.46 3.62
CA GLY A 182 7.63 5.54 5.03
C GLY A 182 8.88 6.37 5.34
N ALA A 183 9.35 7.19 4.39
CA ALA A 183 10.41 8.15 4.69
C ALA A 183 9.96 9.18 5.71
N ASP A 184 10.88 9.51 6.62
CA ASP A 184 10.76 10.61 7.57
C ASP A 184 11.60 11.83 7.11
N THR A 185 11.46 12.98 7.78
CA THR A 185 12.18 14.22 7.43
C THR A 185 13.70 14.05 7.35
N ARG A 186 14.31 13.23 8.21
CA ARG A 186 15.78 13.00 8.18
C ARG A 186 16.16 12.11 7.00
N SER A 187 15.37 11.10 6.69
CA SER A 187 15.54 10.23 5.52
C SER A 187 15.41 11.04 4.22
N GLU A 188 14.43 11.93 4.14
CA GLU A 188 14.22 12.86 3.03
C GLU A 188 15.37 13.85 2.88
N LEU A 189 15.83 14.46 3.98
CA LEU A 189 16.99 15.33 3.98
C LEU A 189 18.25 14.60 3.49
N ALA A 190 18.48 13.37 3.97
CA ALA A 190 19.61 12.55 3.54
C ALA A 190 19.53 12.23 2.05
N LEU A 191 18.34 11.92 1.53
CA LEU A 191 18.11 11.71 0.11
C LEU A 191 18.38 12.98 -0.69
N TYR A 192 17.81 14.12 -0.29
CA TYR A 192 17.98 15.40 -0.97
C TYR A 192 19.44 15.88 -0.99
N TYR A 193 20.19 15.58 0.08
CA TYR A 193 21.63 15.83 0.12
C TYR A 193 22.40 14.97 -0.87
N LYS A 194 22.18 13.64 -0.84
CA LYS A 194 22.91 12.63 -1.61
C LYS A 194 22.52 12.55 -3.08
N PHE A 195 21.32 13.00 -3.45
CA PHE A 195 20.85 12.89 -4.84
C PHE A 195 21.77 13.72 -5.76
N PRO A 196 22.30 13.12 -6.84
CA PRO A 196 23.39 13.69 -7.63
C PRO A 196 22.97 14.92 -8.44
N ILE A 197 21.68 15.07 -8.70
CA ILE A 197 21.12 16.14 -9.51
C ILE A 197 20.42 17.15 -8.59
N LYS A 198 20.53 18.44 -8.88
CA LYS A 198 19.89 19.50 -8.08
C LYS A 198 18.64 20.05 -8.78
N PRO A 199 17.52 20.26 -8.06
CA PRO A 199 16.33 20.87 -8.64
C PRO A 199 16.52 22.36 -8.89
N HIS A 200 15.65 22.95 -9.72
CA HIS A 200 15.41 24.39 -9.75
C HIS A 200 14.19 24.81 -8.93
N LEU A 201 13.38 23.84 -8.49
CA LEU A 201 12.24 24.01 -7.60
C LEU A 201 12.04 22.72 -6.82
N LEU A 202 11.88 22.83 -5.50
CA LEU A 202 11.54 21.73 -4.62
C LEU A 202 10.08 21.82 -4.21
N ILE A 203 9.33 20.76 -4.49
CA ILE A 203 8.03 20.52 -3.88
C ILE A 203 8.28 19.55 -2.72
N TYR A 204 8.08 20.02 -1.50
CA TYR A 204 8.28 19.24 -0.29
C TYR A 204 6.93 18.79 0.26
N GLN A 205 6.60 17.51 0.11
CA GLN A 205 5.40 16.95 0.69
C GLN A 205 5.68 16.56 2.14
N TYR A 206 4.71 16.83 3.01
CA TYR A 206 4.80 16.50 4.43
C TYR A 206 3.55 15.73 4.88
N TYR A 207 3.72 14.68 5.68
CA TYR A 207 2.64 14.00 6.40
C TYR A 207 3.02 13.71 7.87
N GLY A 208 2.04 13.38 8.71
CA GLY A 208 2.24 13.30 10.16
C GLY A 208 3.36 12.36 10.62
N ASN A 209 3.61 11.27 9.90
CA ASN A 209 4.68 10.29 10.17
C ASN A 209 6.10 10.83 9.88
N ASP A 210 6.25 11.98 9.24
CA ASP A 210 7.60 12.50 8.95
C ASP A 210 8.40 12.79 10.22
N ILE A 211 7.71 12.92 11.38
CA ILE A 211 8.29 13.07 12.73
C ILE A 211 8.85 11.79 13.33
N ASP A 212 8.50 10.62 12.76
CA ASP A 212 8.70 9.30 13.35
C ASP A 212 10.15 9.06 13.79
N ASN A 213 11.13 9.47 12.98
CA ASN A 213 12.54 9.25 13.29
C ASN A 213 12.98 9.95 14.57
N VAL A 214 12.59 11.22 14.75
CA VAL A 214 12.92 11.96 15.97
C VAL A 214 12.31 11.25 17.16
N ALA A 215 11.03 10.90 17.07
CA ALA A 215 10.28 10.19 18.11
C ALA A 215 10.94 8.85 18.49
N PHE A 216 11.29 8.03 17.49
CA PHE A 216 11.92 6.73 17.71
C PHE A 216 13.31 6.87 18.33
N THR A 217 14.10 7.87 17.91
CA THR A 217 15.43 8.11 18.48
C THR A 217 15.39 8.64 19.91
N THR A 218 14.28 9.22 20.36
CA THR A 218 14.06 9.63 21.76
C THR A 218 13.37 8.57 22.60
N GLY A 219 13.22 7.34 22.07
CA GLY A 219 12.65 6.20 22.78
C GLY A 219 11.12 6.14 22.77
N LYS A 220 10.42 7.10 22.15
CA LYS A 220 8.98 6.94 21.88
C LYS A 220 8.80 5.87 20.83
N SER A 221 7.74 5.10 20.95
CA SER A 221 7.34 4.15 19.93
C SER A 221 5.83 3.94 20.03
N PHE A 222 5.25 3.43 18.97
CA PHE A 222 3.92 2.85 19.03
C PHE A 222 4.02 1.39 18.63
N ASN A 223 3.27 0.53 19.30
CA ASN A 223 3.12 -0.83 18.86
C ASN A 223 2.24 -0.80 17.61
N GLY A 224 2.85 -0.74 16.43
CA GLY A 224 2.13 -0.91 15.18
C GLY A 224 1.30 -2.20 15.21
N ASN A 225 0.23 -2.25 14.42
CA ASN A 225 -0.61 -3.43 14.37
C ASN A 225 0.20 -4.64 13.90
N VAL A 226 0.47 -5.57 14.83
CA VAL A 226 1.08 -6.86 14.50
C VAL A 226 0.07 -7.65 13.65
N PRO A 227 0.40 -7.96 12.37
CA PRO A 227 -0.53 -8.66 11.50
C PRO A 227 -0.94 -10.02 12.07
N TYR A 228 -2.23 -10.35 11.97
CA TYR A 228 -2.81 -11.62 12.42
C TYR A 228 -2.61 -11.89 13.92
N LYS A 229 -2.43 -10.85 14.76
CA LYS A 229 -2.27 -10.99 16.23
C LYS A 229 -3.52 -11.54 16.91
N ASP A 230 -4.67 -11.25 16.32
CA ASP A 230 -6.00 -11.62 16.77
C ASP A 230 -6.49 -12.96 16.18
N VAL A 231 -5.68 -13.61 15.34
CA VAL A 231 -5.98 -14.93 14.77
C VAL A 231 -5.43 -16.02 15.71
N PRO A 232 -6.26 -17.01 16.13
CA PRO A 232 -5.78 -18.14 16.92
C PRO A 232 -4.60 -18.84 16.25
N GLY A 233 -3.57 -19.21 17.03
CA GLY A 233 -2.31 -19.72 16.51
C GLY A 233 -2.44 -20.93 15.56
N ILE A 234 -3.39 -21.83 15.83
CA ILE A 234 -3.66 -23.00 14.97
C ILE A 234 -4.27 -22.62 13.60
N LEU A 235 -5.00 -21.51 13.53
CA LEU A 235 -5.66 -21.03 12.30
C LEU A 235 -4.80 -20.04 11.52
N LYS A 236 -3.80 -19.44 12.18
CA LYS A 236 -2.92 -18.43 11.58
C LYS A 236 -2.28 -18.87 10.27
N PRO A 237 -1.69 -20.09 10.14
CA PRO A 237 -1.16 -20.54 8.86
C PRO A 237 -2.21 -20.70 7.78
N LEU A 238 -3.45 -21.07 8.14
CA LEU A 238 -4.53 -21.22 7.17
C LEU A 238 -4.96 -19.86 6.61
N VAL A 239 -5.15 -18.87 7.49
CA VAL A 239 -5.51 -17.50 7.09
C VAL A 239 -4.41 -16.88 6.23
N GLN A 240 -3.15 -16.94 6.69
CA GLN A 240 -2.01 -16.31 6.00
C GLN A 240 -1.70 -16.91 4.63
N ASN A 241 -2.12 -18.16 4.37
CA ASN A 241 -1.80 -18.89 3.16
C ASN A 241 -3.01 -19.15 2.24
N SER A 242 -4.20 -18.69 2.62
CA SER A 242 -5.40 -18.69 1.77
C SER A 242 -5.64 -17.29 1.26
N TYR A 243 -5.67 -17.11 -0.06
CA TYR A 243 -6.00 -15.83 -0.68
C TYR A 243 -7.39 -15.35 -0.28
N LEU A 244 -8.37 -16.25 -0.17
CA LEU A 244 -9.72 -15.87 0.26
C LEU A 244 -9.75 -15.44 1.72
N LEU A 245 -9.19 -16.25 2.63
CA LEU A 245 -9.26 -15.95 4.07
C LEU A 245 -8.38 -14.74 4.44
N ASP A 246 -7.20 -14.60 3.83
CA ASP A 246 -6.36 -13.42 3.94
C ASP A 246 -7.13 -12.17 3.47
N PHE A 247 -7.76 -12.24 2.29
CA PHE A 247 -8.52 -11.12 1.77
C PHE A 247 -9.66 -10.71 2.73
N ILE A 248 -10.45 -11.68 3.20
CA ILE A 248 -11.54 -11.44 4.15
C ILE A 248 -11.01 -10.84 5.45
N TYR A 249 -9.91 -11.39 6.00
CA TYR A 249 -9.24 -10.85 7.18
C TYR A 249 -8.97 -9.36 6.96
N TRP A 250 -8.25 -8.98 5.92
CA TRP A 250 -7.89 -7.57 5.72
C TRP A 250 -9.06 -6.62 5.38
N GLN A 251 -10.27 -7.11 5.07
CA GLN A 251 -11.47 -6.25 4.96
C GLN A 251 -12.08 -5.90 6.32
N LEU A 252 -11.74 -6.62 7.37
CA LEU A 252 -12.26 -6.41 8.71
C LEU A 252 -11.38 -5.41 9.47
N PRO A 253 -11.95 -4.63 10.41
CA PRO A 253 -11.18 -3.70 11.22
C PRO A 253 -10.23 -4.48 12.14
N HIS A 254 -8.93 -4.22 12.00
CA HIS A 254 -7.90 -4.83 12.82
C HIS A 254 -7.05 -3.77 13.54
N GLY A 255 -6.87 -3.99 14.84
CA GLY A 255 -6.09 -3.11 15.70
C GLY A 255 -6.72 -1.75 15.93
N ASN A 256 -5.95 -0.83 16.52
CA ASN A 256 -6.49 0.43 17.00
C ASN A 256 -5.87 1.60 16.23
N SER A 257 -6.62 2.18 15.28
CA SER A 257 -6.18 3.39 14.57
C SER A 257 -5.93 4.57 15.50
N ASP A 258 -6.59 4.58 16.67
CA ASP A 258 -6.41 5.64 17.66
C ASP A 258 -5.05 5.56 18.35
N GLU A 259 -4.37 4.39 18.39
CA GLU A 259 -3.00 4.28 18.94
C GLU A 259 -2.01 5.09 18.11
N PHE A 260 -2.10 5.04 16.78
CA PHE A 260 -1.23 5.82 15.90
C PHE A 260 -1.53 7.32 15.99
N VAL A 261 -2.82 7.69 16.05
CA VAL A 261 -3.21 9.09 16.21
C VAL A 261 -2.72 9.62 17.55
N GLN A 262 -2.92 8.88 18.65
CA GLN A 262 -2.46 9.27 19.98
C GLN A 262 -0.93 9.38 20.03
N PHE A 263 -0.21 8.43 19.43
CA PHE A 263 1.24 8.51 19.29
C PHE A 263 1.68 9.81 18.62
N LEU A 264 1.04 10.19 17.50
CA LEU A 264 1.38 11.45 16.83
C LEU A 264 1.02 12.66 17.70
N VAL A 265 -0.14 12.68 18.36
CA VAL A 265 -0.51 13.76 19.29
C VAL A 265 0.54 13.92 20.37
N ASP A 266 0.90 12.84 21.06
CA ASP A 266 1.90 12.83 22.14
C ASP A 266 3.29 13.23 21.63
N THR A 267 3.60 12.92 20.38
CA THR A 267 4.89 13.24 19.76
C THR A 267 4.98 14.72 19.40
N PHE A 268 3.93 15.30 18.81
CA PHE A 268 3.88 16.73 18.46
C PHE A 268 3.69 17.64 19.67
N GLN A 269 3.13 17.14 20.77
CA GLN A 269 2.99 17.89 22.03
C GLN A 269 4.26 17.88 22.88
N ASP A 270 5.22 17.01 22.56
CA ASP A 270 6.50 16.94 23.26
C ASP A 270 7.46 18.03 22.77
N PRO A 271 7.85 19.00 23.61
CA PRO A 271 8.63 20.15 23.16
C PRO A 271 10.02 19.77 22.64
N GLU A 272 10.66 18.74 23.19
CA GLU A 272 12.00 18.31 22.78
C GLU A 272 11.96 17.67 21.40
N ILE A 273 11.01 16.76 21.19
CA ILE A 273 10.81 16.08 19.91
C ILE A 273 10.36 17.07 18.84
N LEU A 274 9.38 17.92 19.15
CA LEU A 274 8.91 18.93 18.21
C LEU A 274 10.04 19.89 17.80
N SER A 275 10.84 20.37 18.75
CA SER A 275 11.95 21.27 18.47
C SER A 275 13.00 20.62 17.56
N ALA A 276 13.39 19.37 17.87
CA ALA A 276 14.31 18.61 17.03
C ALA A 276 13.75 18.35 15.62
N HIS A 277 12.45 18.07 15.51
CA HIS A 277 11.77 17.86 14.24
C HIS A 277 11.70 19.12 13.37
N LEU A 278 11.28 20.24 13.96
CA LEU A 278 11.26 21.54 13.27
C LEU A 278 12.67 21.96 12.85
N TYR A 279 13.70 21.60 13.62
CA TYR A 279 15.09 21.79 13.23
C TYR A 279 15.45 20.97 11.98
N ASP A 280 15.03 19.71 11.90
CA ASP A 280 15.28 18.87 10.71
C ASP A 280 14.54 19.40 9.47
N ILE A 281 13.28 19.84 9.60
CA ILE A 281 12.56 20.53 8.51
C ILE A 281 13.33 21.78 8.07
N LYS A 282 13.78 22.59 9.04
CA LYS A 282 14.55 23.81 8.76
C LYS A 282 15.83 23.51 7.99
N ARG A 283 16.48 22.36 8.19
CA ARG A 283 17.67 21.97 7.42
C ARG A 283 17.37 21.73 5.94
N ILE A 284 16.21 21.17 5.59
CA ILE A 284 15.77 21.06 4.19
C ILE A 284 15.58 22.45 3.57
N LEU A 285 14.94 23.36 4.32
CA LEU A 285 14.71 24.74 3.88
C LEU A 285 16.01 25.51 3.70
N LEU A 286 16.93 25.45 4.68
CA LEU A 286 18.24 26.09 4.63
C LEU A 286 19.08 25.55 3.47
N LEU A 287 19.11 24.23 3.27
CA LEU A 287 19.84 23.63 2.15
C LEU A 287 19.31 24.11 0.79
N SER A 288 18.01 24.35 0.69
CA SER A 288 17.39 24.89 -0.52
C SER A 288 17.70 26.38 -0.67
N GLN A 289 17.64 27.15 0.41
CA GLN A 289 17.99 28.57 0.43
C GLN A 289 19.46 28.82 0.05
N GLU A 290 20.40 28.08 0.64
CA GLU A 290 21.84 28.14 0.31
C GLU A 290 22.11 27.90 -1.19
N ARG A 291 21.25 27.09 -1.83
CA ARG A 291 21.33 26.76 -3.25
C ARG A 291 20.45 27.65 -4.13
N SER A 292 19.77 28.65 -3.57
CA SER A 292 18.79 29.49 -4.25
C SER A 292 17.69 28.69 -4.94
N ILE A 293 17.27 27.58 -4.33
CA ILE A 293 16.20 26.70 -4.80
C ILE A 293 14.91 27.11 -4.08
N PRO A 294 13.88 27.63 -4.78
CA PRO A 294 12.58 27.87 -4.20
C PRO A 294 11.95 26.57 -3.70
N VAL A 295 11.17 26.68 -2.62
CA VAL A 295 10.45 25.55 -2.00
C VAL A 295 8.96 25.87 -1.95
N VAL A 296 8.12 24.89 -2.25
CA VAL A 296 6.68 24.91 -1.97
C VAL A 296 6.34 23.63 -1.21
N VAL A 297 5.55 23.75 -0.15
CA VAL A 297 5.16 22.61 0.69
C VAL A 297 3.78 22.10 0.28
N VAL A 298 3.59 20.77 0.27
CA VAL A 298 2.27 20.12 0.19
C VAL A 298 2.00 19.44 1.53
N LEU A 299 1.07 19.99 2.30
CA LEU A 299 0.79 19.54 3.65
C LEU A 299 -0.45 18.65 3.67
N PHE A 300 -0.27 17.35 3.89
CA PHE A 300 -1.36 16.39 3.96
C PHE A 300 -1.93 16.24 5.38
N PRO A 301 -3.25 16.22 5.55
CA PRO A 301 -3.91 15.86 6.79
C PRO A 301 -4.24 14.36 6.86
N PHE A 302 -4.87 13.94 7.96
CA PHE A 302 -5.57 12.68 8.01
C PHE A 302 -6.79 12.73 7.08
N LEU A 303 -6.71 12.06 5.93
CA LEU A 303 -7.79 12.07 4.93
C LEU A 303 -9.11 11.49 5.44
N THR A 304 -9.03 10.57 6.42
CA THR A 304 -10.20 9.97 7.05
C THR A 304 -10.95 10.94 7.95
N ASP A 305 -10.22 11.79 8.66
CA ASP A 305 -10.75 12.77 9.60
C ASP A 305 -9.77 13.95 9.73
N PRO A 306 -9.90 14.97 8.88
CA PRO A 306 -8.99 16.13 8.87
C PRO A 306 -8.93 16.88 10.20
N GLN A 307 -10.01 16.85 10.98
CA GLN A 307 -10.06 17.52 12.28
C GLN A 307 -9.08 16.89 13.27
N LYS A 308 -8.91 15.56 13.22
CA LYS A 308 -7.94 14.85 14.07
C LYS A 308 -6.48 15.17 13.74
N SER A 309 -6.17 15.80 12.61
CA SER A 309 -4.81 16.21 12.23
C SER A 309 -4.50 17.68 12.48
N LEU A 310 -5.47 18.51 12.91
CA LEU A 310 -5.27 19.95 13.07
C LEU A 310 -4.14 20.32 14.02
N PHE A 311 -3.84 19.46 15.00
CA PHE A 311 -2.76 19.67 15.97
C PHE A 311 -1.39 19.82 15.30
N TYR A 312 -1.13 19.12 14.19
CA TYR A 312 0.12 19.26 13.44
C TYR A 312 -0.05 20.09 12.17
N THR A 313 -1.19 20.02 11.47
CA THR A 313 -1.33 20.76 10.20
C THR A 313 -1.37 22.27 10.44
N THR A 314 -2.07 22.73 11.48
CA THR A 314 -2.09 24.16 11.86
C THR A 314 -0.71 24.61 12.34
N LEU A 315 -0.06 23.79 13.17
CA LEU A 315 1.28 24.08 13.70
C LEU A 315 2.30 24.25 12.59
N LEU A 316 2.36 23.28 11.67
CA LEU A 316 3.33 23.28 10.58
C LEU A 316 3.01 24.35 9.54
N LYS A 317 1.73 24.60 9.24
CA LYS A 317 1.35 25.72 8.38
C LYS A 317 1.86 27.04 8.96
N ASN A 318 1.63 27.31 10.24
CA ASN A 318 2.13 28.51 10.91
C ASN A 318 3.67 28.58 10.90
N PHE A 319 4.34 27.44 11.10
CA PHE A 319 5.80 27.35 10.99
C PHE A 319 6.28 27.73 9.60
N PHE A 320 5.74 27.13 8.53
CA PHE A 320 6.13 27.45 7.15
C PHE A 320 5.79 28.89 6.76
N ASP A 321 4.64 29.41 7.18
CA ASP A 321 4.25 30.81 6.99
C ASP A 321 5.28 31.75 7.65
N SER A 322 5.76 31.43 8.86
CA SER A 322 6.83 32.20 9.53
C SER A 322 8.17 32.19 8.78
N GLN A 323 8.44 31.10 8.04
CA GLN A 323 9.61 30.96 7.17
C GLN A 323 9.38 31.52 5.76
N LYS A 324 8.19 32.11 5.50
CA LYS A 324 7.76 32.61 4.18
C LYS A 324 7.78 31.53 3.09
N ILE A 325 7.52 30.28 3.45
CA ILE A 325 7.42 29.16 2.53
C ILE A 325 5.95 28.96 2.12
N PRO A 326 5.61 29.02 0.82
CA PRO A 326 4.25 28.75 0.36
C PRO A 326 3.80 27.32 0.68
N VAL A 327 2.57 27.18 1.19
CA VAL A 327 1.96 25.89 1.52
C VAL A 327 0.71 25.66 0.69
N VAL A 328 0.63 24.51 0.01
CA VAL A 328 -0.60 23.92 -0.50
C VAL A 328 -1.19 23.06 0.62
N ASN A 329 -2.20 23.59 1.30
CA ASN A 329 -2.85 22.93 2.42
C ASN A 329 -3.93 21.97 1.92
N VAL A 330 -3.68 20.67 2.01
CA VAL A 330 -4.61 19.66 1.45
C VAL A 330 -5.90 19.58 2.26
N ASP A 331 -5.91 20.01 3.53
CA ASP A 331 -7.13 20.16 4.35
C ASP A 331 -8.23 20.95 3.62
N GLU A 332 -7.84 22.01 2.92
CA GLU A 332 -8.76 22.93 2.23
C GLU A 332 -9.26 22.35 0.90
N LEU A 333 -8.57 21.35 0.33
CA LEU A 333 -8.85 20.80 -1.00
C LEU A 333 -9.83 19.62 -1.00
N ILE A 334 -10.10 19.05 0.18
CA ILE A 334 -10.82 17.78 0.33
C ILE A 334 -12.12 17.90 1.14
N GLN A 335 -12.48 19.10 1.60
CA GLN A 335 -13.66 19.33 2.46
C GLN A 335 -14.96 18.89 1.78
N ASP A 336 -15.04 19.08 0.46
CA ASP A 336 -16.20 18.75 -0.38
C ASP A 336 -16.22 17.29 -0.87
N ILE A 337 -15.13 16.55 -0.65
CA ILE A 337 -14.99 15.18 -1.14
C ILE A 337 -15.48 14.21 -0.06
N PRO A 338 -16.33 13.22 -0.35
CA PRO A 338 -16.72 12.22 0.64
C PRO A 338 -15.59 11.21 0.90
N LEU A 339 -15.57 10.60 2.09
CA LEU A 339 -14.45 9.77 2.56
C LEU A 339 -14.02 8.69 1.56
N GLU A 340 -14.97 7.96 1.00
CA GLU A 340 -14.72 6.87 0.04
C GLU A 340 -14.09 7.35 -1.28
N GLN A 341 -14.15 8.66 -1.57
CA GLN A 341 -13.47 9.29 -2.70
C GLN A 341 -12.19 10.03 -2.29
N ARG A 342 -11.93 10.22 -0.99
CA ARG A 342 -10.68 10.84 -0.49
C ARG A 342 -9.53 9.84 -0.45
N VAL A 343 -9.81 8.60 -0.08
CA VAL A 343 -8.80 7.55 0.09
C VAL A 343 -8.83 6.53 -1.05
N VAL A 344 -7.75 5.77 -1.21
CA VAL A 344 -7.66 4.74 -2.26
C VAL A 344 -8.74 3.66 -2.07
N ASN A 345 -8.88 3.13 -0.85
CA ASN A 345 -9.96 2.21 -0.47
C ASN A 345 -10.07 2.10 1.07
N LYS A 346 -11.03 1.31 1.57
CA LYS A 346 -11.27 1.14 3.03
C LYS A 346 -10.07 0.61 3.82
N THR A 347 -9.15 -0.09 3.15
CA THR A 347 -7.98 -0.74 3.75
C THR A 347 -6.66 -0.03 3.40
N ASP A 348 -6.76 1.02 2.59
CA ASP A 348 -5.63 1.85 2.16
C ASP A 348 -6.02 3.33 2.21
N LEU A 349 -5.62 3.97 3.31
CA LEU A 349 -6.01 5.34 3.67
C LEU A 349 -5.15 6.41 2.99
N HIS A 350 -4.28 6.03 2.05
CA HIS A 350 -3.53 6.95 1.20
C HIS A 350 -4.47 7.75 0.27
N PRO A 351 -4.03 8.91 -0.25
CA PRO A 351 -4.84 9.74 -1.13
C PRO A 351 -5.29 9.01 -2.39
N SER A 352 -6.57 9.18 -2.73
CA SER A 352 -7.12 8.69 -3.99
C SER A 352 -6.56 9.46 -5.19
N ALA A 353 -6.78 8.93 -6.41
CA ALA A 353 -6.47 9.64 -7.66
C ALA A 353 -7.17 11.01 -7.74
N LEU A 354 -8.37 11.13 -7.17
CA LEU A 354 -9.10 12.40 -7.12
C LEU A 354 -8.37 13.42 -6.24
N VAL A 355 -7.89 13.02 -5.05
CA VAL A 355 -7.12 13.91 -4.17
C VAL A 355 -5.80 14.30 -4.84
N HIS A 356 -5.07 13.37 -5.46
CA HIS A 356 -3.87 13.69 -6.24
C HIS A 356 -4.16 14.71 -7.35
N LYS A 357 -5.28 14.59 -8.06
CA LYS A 357 -5.70 15.58 -9.07
C LYS A 357 -5.91 16.96 -8.47
N ARG A 358 -6.62 17.07 -7.34
CA ARG A 358 -6.88 18.34 -6.63
C ARG A 358 -5.58 19.01 -6.18
N VAL A 359 -4.66 18.21 -5.63
CA VAL A 359 -3.32 18.68 -5.23
C VAL A 359 -2.53 19.18 -6.43
N ALA A 360 -2.54 18.47 -7.56
CA ALA A 360 -1.83 18.89 -8.76
C ALA A 360 -2.38 20.20 -9.35
N GLU A 361 -3.71 20.36 -9.34
CA GLU A 361 -4.38 21.58 -9.81
C GLU A 361 -4.04 22.78 -8.93
N GLU A 362 -4.04 22.60 -7.61
CA GLU A 362 -3.68 23.68 -6.69
C GLU A 362 -2.18 24.02 -6.73
N LEU A 363 -1.32 23.00 -6.86
CA LEU A 363 0.10 23.19 -7.11
C LEU A 363 0.33 24.01 -8.38
N TYR A 364 -0.30 23.65 -9.50
CA TYR A 364 -0.17 24.40 -10.75
C TYR A 364 -0.53 25.89 -10.55
N LYS A 365 -1.70 26.18 -9.96
CA LYS A 365 -2.14 27.56 -9.68
C LYS A 365 -1.15 28.29 -8.78
N THR A 366 -0.67 27.63 -7.73
CA THR A 366 0.29 28.20 -6.78
C THR A 366 1.61 28.54 -7.48
N LEU A 367 2.13 27.64 -8.30
CA LEU A 367 3.39 27.85 -9.01
C LEU A 367 3.31 28.94 -10.08
N VAL A 368 2.18 29.05 -10.79
CA VAL A 368 1.92 30.17 -11.71
C VAL A 368 1.87 31.49 -10.94
N ARG A 369 1.09 31.56 -9.85
CA ARG A 369 0.98 32.77 -9.01
C ARG A 369 2.33 33.24 -8.46
N LEU A 370 3.24 32.31 -8.16
CA LEU A 370 4.59 32.58 -7.66
C LEU A 370 5.62 32.85 -8.77
N ASN A 371 5.22 32.77 -10.04
CA ASN A 371 6.11 32.86 -11.21
C ASN A 371 7.25 31.81 -11.20
N TYR A 372 7.04 30.66 -10.56
CA TYR A 372 8.01 29.55 -10.55
C TYR A 372 7.90 28.71 -11.83
N ILE A 373 6.72 28.71 -12.45
CA ILE A 373 6.47 28.12 -13.75
C ILE A 373 5.84 29.14 -14.71
N THR A 374 6.03 28.92 -16.01
CA THR A 374 5.33 29.65 -17.07
C THR A 374 4.26 28.75 -17.68
N GLU A 375 3.15 29.35 -18.13
CA GLU A 375 2.09 28.67 -18.90
C GLU A 375 2.61 27.97 -20.16
#